data_AF-A0A8K0G2U3-F1
#
_entry.id   AF-A0A8K0G2U3-F1
#
_cell.length_a   1.000
_cell.length_b   1.000
_cell.length_c   1.000
_cell.angle_alpha   90.00
_cell.angle_beta   90.00
_cell.angle_gamma   90.00
#
_symmetry.space_group_name_H-M   'P 1'
#
loop_
_entity.id
_entity.type
_entity.pdbx_description
1 polymer ?
#
loop_
_entity_poly.entity_id
_entity_poly.type
_entity_poly.pdbx_seq_one_letter_code
_entity_poly.pdbx_strand_id
1 'polypeptide(L)'
;MFATTAQEEVKLAAMQKVWQHRRMGSSSSSIFEDPVEFEDPFTPLPQTTVVTKGRCVSPPPALTCSDGGIEHESLEILQEHVDEPTIEDVTSKEPSSFMLNASTLGDLPACYTIYGLKSYQMPVIGVYNDKRICPGYKYKVLPLPGADCQSYTPPYLFEGRALTLRSIGRGYARRFTFEADKNCLNNNENYFWSDNRPEGFAFELELVSQGDKFTVFDANHEAQGTLEILKVEGPQTEISSEATKDGIKKKAKIHFIGKVELYETGVAKPMPMTGVVISIKRKRVSSAEVTKIINVTFKNHRYYLTPGIQVTRRRVTVRGEDISDIPTKYTMTGLEPYEIPVVGTYVDPRVIPGFHYKVRPNDRKDHLFGGRALKLCSIGMGYAKRLTFTPDSLVEPNNYLWSDNHPDGLGLEPRAVHTGMRFSIMAEDQHLGEATVFRADLPQQEERMEKVMTPSGKYAIVKYIHINVTCHVKLAIIGGKSDDSEYHLMHVYGLAVVRKEPNSNTARVIRVENVGLDSQLNLLFARTHTELTFHPI
;
A
#
# COMPACT_ATOMS: atom_id res chain seq x y z
N MET A 1 -14.81 9.90 -45.89
CA MET A 1 -14.11 9.09 -46.91
C MET A 1 -12.62 9.27 -46.69
N PHE A 2 -11.84 8.19 -46.61
CA PHE A 2 -10.39 8.25 -46.45
C PHE A 2 -9.70 7.87 -47.77
N ALA A 3 -8.76 8.70 -48.22
CA ALA A 3 -7.82 8.39 -49.30
C ALA A 3 -6.66 9.41 -49.31
N THR A 4 -5.89 9.50 -48.23
CA THR A 4 -4.50 10.00 -48.32
C THR A 4 -3.58 8.82 -48.65
N THR A 5 -2.69 9.03 -49.61
CA THR A 5 -2.13 7.95 -50.43
C THR A 5 -0.76 7.46 -49.94
N ALA A 6 -0.45 6.20 -50.20
CA ALA A 6 0.83 5.54 -49.84
C ALA A 6 2.09 6.28 -50.36
N GLN A 7 1.94 7.22 -51.31
CA GLN A 7 3.02 8.13 -51.71
C GLN A 7 3.49 9.05 -50.58
N GLU A 8 2.63 9.47 -49.63
CA GLU A 8 3.06 10.28 -48.48
C GLU A 8 3.92 9.48 -47.49
N GLU A 9 3.56 8.22 -47.21
CA GLU A 9 4.34 7.34 -46.33
C GLU A 9 5.72 7.03 -46.92
N VAL A 10 5.80 6.75 -48.23
CA VAL A 10 7.08 6.55 -48.93
C VAL A 10 7.95 7.83 -48.88
N LYS A 11 7.32 9.01 -48.97
CA LYS A 11 8.02 10.31 -48.88
C LYS A 11 8.54 10.59 -47.46
N LEU A 12 7.76 10.27 -46.43
CA LEU A 12 8.16 10.34 -45.02
C LEU A 12 9.31 9.38 -44.70
N ALA A 13 9.23 8.13 -45.16
CA ALA A 13 10.29 7.14 -44.99
C ALA A 13 11.60 7.55 -45.70
N ALA A 14 11.50 8.15 -46.89
CA ALA A 14 12.66 8.72 -47.59
C ALA A 14 13.28 9.90 -46.83
N MET A 15 12.46 10.81 -46.28
CA MET A 15 12.95 11.93 -45.46
C MET A 15 13.63 11.48 -44.17
N GLN A 16 13.12 10.44 -43.49
CA GLN A 16 13.77 9.87 -42.30
C GLN A 16 15.15 9.27 -42.60
N LYS A 17 15.33 8.55 -43.73
CA LYS A 17 16.63 8.02 -44.13
C LYS A 17 17.67 9.11 -44.41
N VAL A 18 17.26 10.20 -45.08
CA VAL A 18 18.14 11.37 -45.32
C VAL A 18 18.53 12.07 -44.02
N TRP A 19 17.63 12.11 -43.03
CA TRP A 19 17.91 12.70 -41.72
C TRP A 19 18.93 11.91 -40.89
N GLN A 20 18.93 10.58 -40.99
CA GLN A 20 19.89 9.72 -40.30
C GLN A 20 21.31 9.87 -40.87
N HIS A 21 21.47 9.96 -42.20
CA HIS A 21 22.80 10.13 -42.82
C HIS A 21 23.47 11.47 -42.50
N ARG A 22 22.72 12.55 -42.25
CA ARG A 22 23.30 13.86 -41.88
C ARG A 22 23.92 13.93 -40.48
N ARG A 23 23.77 12.91 -39.62
CA ARG A 23 24.39 12.88 -38.28
C ARG A 23 25.75 12.20 -38.20
N MET A 24 26.22 11.51 -39.24
CA MET A 24 27.48 10.76 -39.22
C MET A 24 28.60 11.36 -40.09
N GLY A 25 28.48 12.63 -40.50
CA GLY A 25 29.46 13.28 -41.37
C GLY A 25 29.73 14.74 -41.03
N SER A 26 30.53 14.99 -39.98
CA SER A 26 31.39 16.19 -39.83
C SER A 26 32.30 16.02 -38.63
N SER A 27 33.54 15.59 -38.87
CA SER A 27 34.64 15.52 -37.91
C SER A 27 35.50 16.78 -38.00
N SER A 28 35.93 17.34 -36.86
CA SER A 28 36.97 18.38 -36.81
C SER A 28 37.88 18.23 -35.58
N SER A 29 38.95 17.46 -35.77
CA SER A 29 40.31 17.56 -35.18
C SER A 29 40.52 18.17 -33.78
N SER A 30 40.97 17.33 -32.84
CA SER A 30 42.16 17.51 -31.95
C SER A 30 42.49 16.10 -31.42
N ILE A 31 43.62 15.46 -31.75
CA ILE A 31 45.02 15.74 -31.37
C ILE A 31 45.21 15.78 -29.85
N PHE A 32 45.45 14.61 -29.23
CA PHE A 32 46.75 14.27 -28.62
C PHE A 32 46.89 12.76 -28.36
N GLU A 33 48.15 12.33 -28.20
CA GLU A 33 48.82 11.02 -28.20
C GLU A 33 48.18 9.77 -27.54
N ASP A 34 48.58 8.59 -28.07
CA ASP A 34 48.28 7.24 -27.58
C ASP A 34 49.01 6.85 -26.28
N PRO A 35 48.48 5.87 -25.53
CA PRO A 35 49.28 5.02 -24.66
C PRO A 35 49.18 3.51 -25.00
N VAL A 36 50.30 2.97 -25.49
CA VAL A 36 50.96 1.71 -25.13
C VAL A 36 50.10 0.54 -24.59
N GLU A 37 50.19 -0.59 -25.29
CA GLU A 37 49.68 -1.91 -24.88
C GLU A 37 50.24 -2.38 -23.52
N PHE A 38 49.41 -3.03 -22.71
CA PHE A 38 49.87 -3.86 -21.59
C PHE A 38 49.10 -5.19 -21.57
N GLU A 39 49.85 -6.30 -21.51
CA GLU A 39 49.30 -7.65 -21.56
C GLU A 39 48.53 -8.05 -20.31
N ASP A 40 47.57 -8.95 -20.51
CA ASP A 40 46.62 -9.47 -19.53
C ASP A 40 47.20 -10.73 -18.83
N PRO A 41 47.58 -10.67 -17.54
CA PRO A 41 48.11 -11.83 -16.84
C PRO A 41 46.98 -12.72 -16.26
N PHE A 42 47.26 -14.02 -16.17
CA PHE A 42 46.44 -15.08 -15.52
C PHE A 42 45.49 -15.91 -16.39
N THR A 43 46.02 -16.47 -17.48
CA THR A 43 45.62 -17.82 -17.93
C THR A 43 46.71 -18.84 -17.58
N PRO A 44 46.43 -19.95 -16.85
CA PRO A 44 47.40 -21.03 -16.67
C PRO A 44 46.95 -22.42 -17.17
N LEU A 45 47.80 -23.05 -17.98
CA LEU A 45 47.83 -24.46 -18.39
C LEU A 45 49.32 -24.83 -18.68
N PRO A 46 49.75 -26.11 -18.69
CA PRO A 46 49.40 -27.20 -17.76
C PRO A 46 50.62 -28.10 -17.33
N GLN A 47 50.40 -28.97 -16.32
CA GLN A 47 51.06 -30.29 -16.06
C GLN A 47 52.59 -30.43 -15.76
N THR A 48 52.90 -31.17 -14.69
CA THR A 48 53.77 -32.40 -14.69
C THR A 48 53.46 -33.25 -13.43
N THR A 49 53.68 -34.57 -13.47
CA THR A 49 53.10 -35.60 -12.57
C THR A 49 54.12 -36.38 -11.72
N VAL A 50 53.74 -36.85 -10.51
CA VAL A 50 54.18 -38.16 -9.94
C VAL A 50 53.10 -38.83 -9.05
N VAL A 51 52.42 -39.82 -9.64
CA VAL A 51 51.92 -41.12 -9.13
C VAL A 51 51.89 -41.44 -7.61
N THR A 52 50.72 -41.80 -7.05
CA THR A 52 50.41 -43.19 -6.61
C THR A 52 48.94 -43.51 -6.23
N LYS A 53 48.45 -44.65 -6.74
CA LYS A 53 47.36 -45.55 -6.25
C LYS A 53 45.94 -44.99 -6.06
N GLY A 54 44.96 -45.50 -6.84
CA GLY A 54 43.54 -45.17 -6.62
C GLY A 54 42.42 -45.87 -7.42
N ARG A 55 42.71 -46.78 -8.38
CA ARG A 55 41.74 -47.62 -9.14
C ARG A 55 40.76 -46.88 -10.08
N CYS A 56 40.90 -47.13 -11.38
CA CYS A 56 40.04 -46.62 -12.48
C CYS A 56 39.12 -47.74 -13.05
N VAL A 57 38.48 -47.43 -14.19
CA VAL A 57 37.82 -48.31 -15.21
C VAL A 57 36.29 -48.46 -15.08
N SER A 58 35.44 -48.31 -16.11
CA SER A 58 35.50 -47.66 -17.45
C SER A 58 34.07 -47.58 -18.08
N PRO A 59 33.81 -46.74 -19.11
CA PRO A 59 32.68 -46.84 -20.07
C PRO A 59 32.96 -47.97 -21.12
N PRO A 60 32.25 -48.19 -22.26
CA PRO A 60 31.21 -47.43 -23.01
C PRO A 60 29.94 -48.34 -23.26
N PRO A 61 29.11 -48.30 -24.35
CA PRO A 61 29.07 -47.54 -25.63
C PRO A 61 27.70 -46.85 -25.91
N ALA A 62 27.30 -46.76 -27.20
CA ALA A 62 26.05 -46.20 -27.72
C ALA A 62 25.44 -47.11 -28.83
N LEU A 63 24.21 -46.78 -29.25
CA LEU A 63 23.40 -47.34 -30.36
C LEU A 63 22.73 -48.71 -30.13
N THR A 64 21.40 -48.71 -29.99
CA THR A 64 20.44 -49.28 -30.96
C THR A 64 19.02 -48.81 -30.66
N CYS A 65 18.20 -48.58 -31.69
CA CYS A 65 16.76 -48.39 -31.53
C CYS A 65 16.06 -49.76 -31.52
N SER A 66 15.22 -50.03 -30.53
CA SER A 66 14.23 -51.09 -30.60
C SER A 66 13.01 -50.73 -29.75
N ASP A 67 11.85 -50.91 -30.36
CA ASP A 67 10.51 -50.72 -29.79
C ASP A 67 10.27 -51.65 -28.57
N GLY A 68 9.45 -51.23 -27.63
CA GLY A 68 9.24 -51.94 -26.36
C GLY A 68 8.64 -51.05 -25.27
N GLY A 69 7.31 -50.93 -25.25
CA GLY A 69 6.61 -50.13 -24.26
C GLY A 69 6.66 -50.70 -22.84
N ILE A 70 6.66 -49.80 -21.85
CA ILE A 70 6.48 -50.13 -20.43
C ILE A 70 5.28 -49.34 -19.90
N GLU A 71 4.19 -50.08 -19.71
CA GLU A 71 3.30 -50.03 -18.54
C GLU A 71 2.77 -48.66 -18.08
N HIS A 72 1.62 -48.29 -18.65
CA HIS A 72 0.63 -47.48 -17.93
C HIS A 72 0.00 -48.33 -16.81
N GLU A 73 0.37 -48.12 -15.55
CA GLU A 73 -0.51 -48.47 -14.43
C GLU A 73 -1.42 -47.28 -14.09
N SER A 74 -2.64 -47.34 -14.60
CA SER A 74 -3.72 -46.41 -14.30
C SER A 74 -4.30 -46.70 -12.91
N LEU A 75 -4.14 -45.76 -11.97
CA LEU A 75 -4.95 -45.73 -10.75
C LEU A 75 -6.10 -44.72 -10.93
N GLU A 76 -7.32 -45.25 -10.84
CA GLU A 76 -8.57 -44.54 -11.09
C GLU A 76 -8.80 -43.45 -10.05
N ILE A 77 -8.95 -42.20 -10.51
CA ILE A 77 -9.48 -41.12 -9.70
C ILE A 77 -11.00 -41.27 -9.71
N LEU A 78 -11.58 -41.76 -8.61
CA LEU A 78 -13.03 -41.79 -8.43
C LEU A 78 -13.60 -40.38 -8.49
N GLN A 79 -14.29 -40.10 -9.58
CA GLN A 79 -14.93 -38.83 -9.87
C GLN A 79 -16.32 -38.81 -9.23
N GLU A 80 -16.39 -38.47 -7.94
CA GLU A 80 -17.67 -38.22 -7.25
C GLU A 80 -18.51 -37.24 -8.07
N HIS A 81 -19.68 -37.70 -8.50
CA HIS A 81 -20.59 -36.91 -9.30
C HIS A 81 -21.19 -35.77 -8.46
N VAL A 82 -21.37 -34.62 -9.10
CA VAL A 82 -22.14 -33.51 -8.56
C VAL A 82 -23.61 -33.81 -8.84
N ASP A 83 -24.29 -34.42 -7.87
CA ASP A 83 -25.74 -34.56 -7.94
C ASP A 83 -26.40 -33.19 -7.68
N GLU A 84 -27.28 -32.77 -8.60
CA GLU A 84 -28.19 -31.66 -8.35
C GLU A 84 -29.17 -32.03 -7.23
N PRO A 85 -29.50 -31.11 -6.29
CA PRO A 85 -30.41 -31.41 -5.20
C PRO A 85 -31.84 -31.53 -5.71
N THR A 86 -32.27 -32.76 -5.95
CA THR A 86 -33.67 -33.10 -6.21
C THR A 86 -34.50 -32.78 -4.97
N ILE A 87 -35.62 -32.09 -5.15
CA ILE A 87 -36.52 -31.69 -4.05
C ILE A 87 -37.41 -32.89 -3.70
N GLU A 88 -36.97 -33.73 -2.77
CA GLU A 88 -37.84 -34.75 -2.15
C GLU A 88 -37.75 -34.78 -0.61
N ASP A 89 -38.94 -34.65 -0.05
CA ASP A 89 -39.48 -34.90 1.28
C ASP A 89 -38.79 -34.58 2.62
N VAL A 90 -39.65 -34.02 3.48
CA VAL A 90 -39.41 -33.66 4.87
C VAL A 90 -39.26 -34.92 5.72
N THR A 91 -38.02 -35.34 5.96
CA THR A 91 -37.70 -36.29 7.04
C THR A 91 -37.13 -35.55 8.26
N SER A 92 -37.79 -35.74 9.40
CA SER A 92 -37.51 -35.06 10.66
C SER A 92 -36.11 -35.40 11.19
N LYS A 93 -35.16 -34.47 11.04
CA LYS A 93 -33.91 -34.52 11.78
C LYS A 93 -34.22 -34.30 13.26
N GLU A 94 -34.01 -35.32 14.08
CA GLU A 94 -33.99 -35.14 15.53
C GLU A 94 -32.97 -34.05 15.90
N PRO A 95 -33.30 -33.20 16.88
CA PRO A 95 -32.41 -32.13 17.30
C PRO A 95 -31.14 -32.67 17.93
N SER A 96 -30.00 -32.18 17.45
CA SER A 96 -28.71 -32.37 18.13
C SER A 96 -28.73 -31.69 19.51
N SER A 97 -29.02 -32.51 20.52
CA SER A 97 -28.84 -32.15 21.93
C SER A 97 -27.42 -32.51 22.36
N PHE A 98 -26.84 -31.67 23.22
CA PHE A 98 -25.50 -31.88 23.76
C PHE A 98 -25.55 -31.85 25.28
N MET A 99 -25.12 -32.95 25.90
CA MET A 99 -24.94 -33.02 27.35
C MET A 99 -23.55 -32.50 27.73
N LEU A 100 -23.53 -31.40 28.47
CA LEU A 100 -22.33 -30.73 28.98
C LEU A 100 -22.14 -31.06 30.45
N ASN A 101 -20.94 -31.50 30.83
CA ASN A 101 -20.62 -31.85 32.22
C ASN A 101 -19.46 -31.00 32.73
N ALA A 102 -19.72 -30.12 33.70
CA ALA A 102 -18.76 -29.16 34.23
C ALA A 102 -17.65 -29.81 35.07
N SER A 103 -17.84 -31.02 35.60
CA SER A 103 -16.77 -31.76 36.29
C SER A 103 -15.57 -32.06 35.38
N THR A 104 -15.78 -32.21 34.07
CA THR A 104 -14.70 -32.38 33.06
C THR A 104 -13.81 -31.14 32.91
N LEU A 105 -14.25 -30.00 33.45
CA LEU A 105 -13.52 -28.74 33.49
C LEU A 105 -12.69 -28.59 34.78
N GLY A 106 -12.87 -29.48 35.76
CA GLY A 106 -12.36 -29.31 37.12
C GLY A 106 -13.17 -28.29 37.94
N ASP A 107 -14.39 -27.96 37.51
CA ASP A 107 -15.31 -27.07 38.21
C ASP A 107 -16.41 -27.89 38.94
N LEU A 108 -17.38 -27.22 39.54
CA LEU A 108 -18.48 -27.84 40.29
C LEU A 108 -19.21 -28.90 39.44
N PRO A 109 -19.55 -30.08 40.01
CA PRO A 109 -20.15 -31.19 39.26
C PRO A 109 -21.63 -30.90 38.94
N ALA A 110 -21.87 -30.27 37.79
CA ALA A 110 -23.19 -30.05 37.23
C ALA A 110 -23.25 -30.51 35.78
N CYS A 111 -24.40 -31.07 35.39
CA CYS A 111 -24.70 -31.49 34.02
C CYS A 111 -25.83 -30.64 33.44
N TYR A 112 -25.70 -30.27 32.18
CA TYR A 112 -26.66 -29.44 31.45
C TYR A 112 -26.92 -30.03 30.07
N THR A 113 -28.16 -29.98 29.60
CA THR A 113 -28.51 -30.35 28.22
C THR A 113 -28.83 -29.08 27.44
N ILE A 114 -28.13 -28.87 26.31
CA ILE A 114 -28.36 -27.72 25.42
C ILE A 114 -28.73 -28.19 24.02
N TYR A 115 -29.37 -27.31 23.24
CA TYR A 115 -29.88 -27.60 21.91
C TYR A 115 -29.39 -26.57 20.88
N GLY A 116 -29.32 -26.95 19.61
CA GLY A 116 -29.05 -26.01 18.50
C GLY A 116 -27.62 -25.43 18.46
N LEU A 117 -26.69 -25.96 19.24
CA LEU A 117 -25.28 -25.55 19.21
C LEU A 117 -24.63 -25.90 17.87
N LYS A 118 -23.99 -24.92 17.23
CA LYS A 118 -23.28 -25.11 15.96
C LYS A 118 -21.80 -25.45 16.18
N SER A 119 -21.18 -26.16 15.26
CA SER A 119 -19.79 -26.65 15.37
C SER A 119 -18.72 -25.57 15.59
N TYR A 120 -18.99 -24.33 15.16
CA TYR A 120 -18.11 -23.17 15.33
C TYR A 120 -18.37 -22.36 16.61
N GLN A 121 -19.38 -22.74 17.40
CA GLN A 121 -19.76 -22.08 18.64
C GLN A 121 -19.10 -22.73 19.87
N MET A 122 -19.02 -21.97 20.96
CA MET A 122 -18.53 -22.41 22.27
C MET A 122 -19.61 -22.19 23.33
N PRO A 123 -20.11 -23.25 24.01
CA PRO A 123 -21.24 -23.12 24.93
C PRO A 123 -20.85 -22.65 26.34
N VAL A 124 -21.77 -21.93 26.97
CA VAL A 124 -21.73 -21.45 28.36
C VAL A 124 -23.10 -21.62 29.00
N ILE A 125 -23.16 -22.28 30.15
CA ILE A 125 -24.40 -22.49 30.91
C ILE A 125 -24.09 -22.76 32.39
N GLY A 126 -24.66 -21.99 33.31
CA GLY A 126 -24.41 -22.12 34.76
C GLY A 126 -22.92 -22.13 35.10
N VAL A 127 -22.41 -23.23 35.68
CA VAL A 127 -20.97 -23.39 35.97
C VAL A 127 -20.14 -23.89 34.77
N TYR A 128 -20.77 -24.38 33.70
CA TYR A 128 -20.06 -24.83 32.50
C TYR A 128 -19.60 -23.64 31.64
N ASN A 129 -18.30 -23.59 31.35
CA ASN A 129 -17.70 -22.64 30.42
C ASN A 129 -16.70 -23.37 29.52
N ASP A 130 -16.90 -23.32 28.21
CA ASP A 130 -15.95 -23.92 27.26
C ASP A 130 -14.53 -23.35 27.45
N LYS A 131 -13.54 -24.25 27.58
CA LYS A 131 -12.12 -23.92 27.81
C LYS A 131 -11.52 -23.02 26.71
N ARG A 132 -12.14 -22.97 25.53
CA ARG A 132 -11.76 -22.09 24.41
C ARG A 132 -12.15 -20.62 24.66
N ILE A 133 -13.10 -20.32 25.55
CA ILE A 133 -13.52 -18.94 25.85
C ILE A 133 -12.48 -18.28 26.78
N CYS A 134 -11.82 -17.23 26.28
CA CYS A 134 -10.64 -16.65 26.91
C CYS A 134 -10.73 -15.11 26.96
N PRO A 135 -10.53 -14.47 28.13
CA PRO A 135 -10.47 -13.01 28.22
C PRO A 135 -9.37 -12.38 27.35
N GLY A 136 -9.76 -11.31 26.67
CA GLY A 136 -8.99 -10.53 25.70
C GLY A 136 -9.36 -10.81 24.24
N TYR A 137 -10.13 -11.86 23.94
CA TYR A 137 -10.66 -12.10 22.60
C TYR A 137 -12.06 -11.50 22.42
N LYS A 138 -12.42 -11.17 21.16
CA LYS A 138 -13.76 -10.70 20.81
C LYS A 138 -14.69 -11.86 20.53
N TYR A 139 -15.94 -11.74 20.98
CA TYR A 139 -16.98 -12.72 20.73
C TYR A 139 -18.32 -12.04 20.45
N LYS A 140 -19.12 -12.64 19.56
CA LYS A 140 -20.58 -12.45 19.54
C LYS A 140 -21.21 -13.46 20.49
N VAL A 141 -22.31 -13.09 21.12
CA VAL A 141 -23.00 -13.94 22.10
C VAL A 141 -24.43 -14.16 21.66
N LEU A 142 -24.78 -15.41 21.39
CA LEU A 142 -26.10 -15.87 20.97
C LEU A 142 -26.76 -16.61 22.14
N PRO A 143 -27.95 -16.23 22.62
CA PRO A 143 -28.73 -17.06 23.53
C PRO A 143 -29.16 -18.35 22.82
N LEU A 144 -29.02 -19.50 23.48
CA LEU A 144 -29.37 -20.80 22.88
C LEU A 144 -30.90 -21.02 22.85
N PRO A 145 -31.43 -21.79 21.89
CA PRO A 145 -32.85 -22.12 21.83
C PRO A 145 -33.23 -23.17 22.90
N GLY A 146 -34.49 -23.10 23.35
CA GLY A 146 -35.08 -24.09 24.26
C GLY A 146 -35.48 -25.39 23.55
N ALA A 147 -35.72 -26.43 24.33
CA ALA A 147 -36.14 -27.75 23.82
C ALA A 147 -37.38 -27.65 22.91
N ASP A 148 -38.35 -26.80 23.25
CA ASP A 148 -39.62 -26.69 22.52
C ASP A 148 -39.58 -25.73 21.31
N CYS A 149 -38.47 -25.00 21.09
CA CYS A 149 -38.40 -23.87 20.15
C CYS A 149 -37.08 -23.82 19.37
N GLN A 150 -36.63 -24.96 18.86
CA GLN A 150 -35.34 -25.14 18.18
C GLN A 150 -35.22 -24.39 16.82
N SER A 151 -36.35 -24.05 16.20
CA SER A 151 -36.41 -23.24 14.97
C SER A 151 -36.24 -21.74 15.23
N TYR A 152 -36.53 -21.27 16.44
CA TYR A 152 -36.40 -19.86 16.82
C TYR A 152 -35.00 -19.61 17.38
N THR A 153 -34.19 -18.84 16.67
CA THR A 153 -32.91 -18.32 17.20
C THR A 153 -33.16 -16.95 17.84
N PRO A 154 -32.95 -16.79 19.16
CA PRO A 154 -33.02 -15.48 19.80
C PRO A 154 -32.03 -14.50 19.16
N PRO A 155 -32.31 -13.18 19.18
CA PRO A 155 -31.33 -12.19 18.73
C PRO A 155 -30.05 -12.27 19.57
N TYR A 156 -28.91 -11.99 18.94
CA TYR A 156 -27.64 -11.86 19.64
C TYR A 156 -27.72 -10.77 20.72
N LEU A 157 -27.01 -10.98 21.83
CA LEU A 157 -26.76 -9.92 22.79
C LEU A 157 -25.90 -8.80 22.17
N PHE A 158 -25.93 -7.62 22.78
CA PHE A 158 -25.14 -6.46 22.37
C PHE A 158 -25.33 -6.08 20.89
N GLU A 159 -26.56 -6.20 20.38
CA GLU A 159 -26.93 -5.86 19.00
C GLU A 159 -26.18 -6.70 17.94
N GLY A 160 -25.65 -7.87 18.31
CA GLY A 160 -24.81 -8.70 17.43
C GLY A 160 -23.38 -8.19 17.25
N ARG A 161 -22.96 -7.17 18.00
CA ARG A 161 -21.58 -6.66 17.99
C ARG A 161 -20.63 -7.68 18.64
N ALA A 162 -19.48 -7.90 18.01
CA ALA A 162 -18.42 -8.70 18.62
C ALA A 162 -17.61 -7.84 19.60
N LEU A 163 -17.76 -8.09 20.90
CA LEU A 163 -17.11 -7.31 21.96
C LEU A 163 -15.95 -8.09 22.59
N THR A 164 -14.89 -7.39 23.00
CA THR A 164 -13.76 -8.00 23.73
C THR A 164 -14.21 -8.45 25.12
N LEU A 165 -14.14 -9.75 25.42
CA LEU A 165 -14.38 -10.29 26.75
C LEU A 165 -13.28 -9.83 27.71
N ARG A 166 -13.61 -9.03 28.73
CA ARG A 166 -12.63 -8.48 29.70
C ARG A 166 -12.39 -9.42 30.87
N SER A 167 -13.43 -10.07 31.39
CA SER A 167 -13.32 -10.98 32.53
C SER A 167 -14.46 -12.00 32.58
N ILE A 168 -14.17 -13.14 33.19
CA ILE A 168 -15.16 -14.16 33.59
C ILE A 168 -15.12 -14.22 35.13
N GLY A 169 -16.28 -14.04 35.77
CA GLY A 169 -16.42 -14.12 37.22
C GLY A 169 -16.23 -15.53 37.79
N ARG A 170 -16.27 -15.63 39.12
CA ARG A 170 -16.28 -16.91 39.87
C ARG A 170 -17.64 -17.08 40.55
N GLY A 171 -18.02 -18.31 40.85
CA GLY A 171 -19.27 -18.65 41.56
C GLY A 171 -20.10 -19.72 40.84
N TYR A 172 -21.32 -19.93 41.32
CA TYR A 172 -22.31 -20.83 40.69
C TYR A 172 -22.86 -20.24 39.39
N ALA A 173 -23.09 -18.93 39.39
CA ALA A 173 -23.29 -18.11 38.20
C ALA A 173 -21.97 -17.45 37.80
N ARG A 174 -21.62 -17.43 36.51
CA ARG A 174 -20.40 -16.81 35.99
C ARG A 174 -20.77 -15.51 35.28
N ARG A 175 -20.37 -14.37 35.83
CA ARG A 175 -20.53 -13.06 35.16
C ARG A 175 -19.52 -12.92 34.03
N PHE A 176 -19.99 -12.86 32.79
CA PHE A 176 -19.16 -12.50 31.64
C PHE A 176 -19.26 -11.00 31.44
N THR A 177 -18.11 -10.30 31.50
CA THR A 177 -18.05 -8.84 31.35
C THR A 177 -17.21 -8.50 30.13
N PHE A 178 -17.80 -7.76 29.20
CA PHE A 178 -17.19 -7.32 27.95
C PHE A 178 -16.71 -5.87 28.06
N GLU A 179 -16.09 -5.37 27.00
CA GLU A 179 -15.67 -3.98 26.95
C GLU A 179 -16.86 -3.02 26.94
N ALA A 180 -16.71 -1.93 27.68
CA ALA A 180 -17.67 -0.84 27.70
C ALA A 180 -17.65 -0.08 26.37
N ASP A 181 -18.80 0.47 26.01
CA ASP A 181 -18.89 1.42 24.90
C ASP A 181 -18.10 2.71 25.18
N LYS A 182 -17.81 3.47 24.12
CA LYS A 182 -16.99 4.69 24.22
C LYS A 182 -17.58 5.65 25.26
N ASN A 183 -16.74 6.06 26.21
CA ASN A 183 -17.09 6.92 27.35
C ASN A 183 -18.05 6.30 28.40
N CYS A 184 -18.46 5.04 28.26
CA CYS A 184 -19.35 4.34 29.19
C CYS A 184 -18.61 3.47 30.23
N LEU A 185 -17.31 3.71 30.49
CA LEU A 185 -16.47 2.85 31.32
C LEU A 185 -17.03 2.63 32.74
N ASN A 186 -17.63 3.66 33.33
CA ASN A 186 -18.22 3.60 34.68
C ASN A 186 -19.64 2.98 34.69
N ASN A 187 -20.35 3.04 33.55
CA ASN A 187 -21.72 2.56 33.36
C ASN A 187 -21.73 1.47 32.28
N ASN A 188 -20.98 0.38 32.52
CA ASN A 188 -20.83 -0.70 31.55
C ASN A 188 -21.98 -1.72 31.66
N GLU A 189 -22.92 -1.66 30.73
CA GLU A 189 -24.05 -2.60 30.61
C GLU A 189 -23.68 -3.88 29.84
N ASN A 190 -22.47 -3.96 29.23
CA ASN A 190 -22.05 -5.08 28.42
C ASN A 190 -21.59 -6.29 29.28
N TYR A 191 -22.52 -6.86 30.05
CA TYR A 191 -22.32 -8.08 30.84
C TYR A 191 -23.60 -8.92 30.95
N PHE A 192 -23.42 -10.21 31.26
CA PHE A 192 -24.52 -11.10 31.64
C PHE A 192 -24.00 -12.19 32.60
N TRP A 193 -24.91 -12.96 33.20
CA TRP A 193 -24.56 -14.16 33.97
C TRP A 193 -24.95 -15.42 33.20
N SER A 194 -24.14 -16.47 33.29
CA SER A 194 -24.32 -17.74 32.58
C SER A 194 -25.59 -18.52 32.91
N ASP A 195 -26.34 -18.09 33.93
CA ASP A 195 -27.63 -18.61 34.39
C ASP A 195 -28.81 -17.64 34.15
N ASN A 196 -28.57 -16.45 33.57
CA ASN A 196 -29.64 -15.53 33.11
C ASN A 196 -30.65 -16.21 32.17
N ARG A 197 -30.27 -17.35 31.58
CA ARG A 197 -31.13 -18.21 30.75
C ARG A 197 -30.86 -19.69 31.05
N PRO A 198 -31.91 -20.51 31.25
CA PRO A 198 -31.76 -21.95 31.49
C PRO A 198 -31.27 -22.72 30.25
N GLU A 199 -31.40 -22.17 29.05
CA GLU A 199 -30.88 -22.76 27.81
C GLU A 199 -29.38 -22.48 27.59
N GLY A 200 -28.83 -21.48 28.29
CA GLY A 200 -27.44 -21.04 28.14
C GLY A 200 -27.19 -20.15 26.92
N PHE A 201 -25.91 -20.02 26.58
CA PHE A 201 -25.39 -19.12 25.56
C PHE A 201 -24.31 -19.78 24.71
N ALA A 202 -24.23 -19.39 23.45
CA ALA A 202 -23.18 -19.73 22.51
C ALA A 202 -22.30 -18.51 22.20
N PHE A 203 -20.99 -18.69 22.29
CA PHE A 203 -19.99 -17.70 21.91
C PHE A 203 -19.47 -18.00 20.50
N GLU A 204 -19.43 -16.98 19.64
CA GLU A 204 -18.83 -17.04 18.31
C GLU A 204 -17.58 -16.17 18.28
N LEU A 205 -16.44 -16.74 17.89
CA LEU A 205 -15.16 -16.02 17.86
C LEU A 205 -15.12 -15.01 16.70
N GLU A 206 -14.64 -13.79 16.96
CA GLU A 206 -14.30 -12.82 15.92
C GLU A 206 -12.85 -12.37 16.09
N LEU A 207 -11.96 -12.77 15.18
CA LEU A 207 -10.55 -12.34 15.18
C LEU A 207 -10.30 -11.18 14.19
N VAL A 208 -11.05 -11.14 13.08
CA VAL A 208 -11.04 -10.06 12.09
C VAL A 208 -12.44 -9.47 11.91
N SER A 209 -12.52 -8.19 11.60
CA SER A 209 -13.78 -7.46 11.38
C SER A 209 -13.77 -6.76 10.01
N GLN A 210 -14.93 -6.28 9.56
CA GLN A 210 -15.02 -5.41 8.38
C GLN A 210 -14.23 -4.11 8.59
N GLY A 211 -13.51 -3.65 7.57
CA GLY A 211 -12.65 -2.48 7.63
C GLY A 211 -11.22 -2.75 8.12
N ASP A 212 -10.89 -3.97 8.55
CA ASP A 212 -9.52 -4.34 8.89
C ASP A 212 -8.61 -4.29 7.64
N LYS A 213 -7.43 -3.67 7.80
CA LYS A 213 -6.48 -3.40 6.72
C LYS A 213 -5.19 -4.18 6.90
N PHE A 214 -4.66 -4.69 5.80
CA PHE A 214 -3.49 -5.55 5.75
C PHE A 214 -2.57 -5.21 4.57
N THR A 215 -1.31 -5.58 4.70
CA THR A 215 -0.34 -5.64 3.61
C THR A 215 -0.21 -7.08 3.14
N VAL A 216 -0.24 -7.28 1.82
CA VAL A 216 -0.17 -8.59 1.15
C VAL A 216 1.28 -8.95 0.88
N PHE A 217 1.69 -10.15 1.26
CA PHE A 217 3.02 -10.71 1.02
C PHE A 217 2.95 -12.05 0.31
N ASP A 218 3.91 -12.31 -0.58
CA ASP A 218 4.09 -13.61 -1.25
C ASP A 218 4.91 -14.60 -0.40
N ALA A 219 5.30 -15.73 -1.01
CA ALA A 219 6.15 -16.74 -0.39
C ALA A 219 7.61 -16.29 -0.18
N ASN A 220 8.07 -15.26 -0.91
CA ASN A 220 9.43 -14.71 -0.83
C ASN A 220 9.57 -13.60 0.23
N HIS A 221 8.49 -13.32 0.97
CA HIS A 221 8.38 -12.20 1.92
C HIS A 221 8.40 -10.80 1.27
N GLU A 222 8.16 -10.70 -0.03
CA GLU A 222 8.02 -9.42 -0.74
C GLU A 222 6.59 -8.89 -0.63
N ALA A 223 6.43 -7.57 -0.46
CA ALA A 223 5.12 -6.94 -0.41
C ALA A 223 4.54 -6.77 -1.82
N GLN A 224 3.35 -7.32 -2.05
CA GLN A 224 2.70 -7.37 -3.37
C GLN A 224 1.50 -6.43 -3.49
N GLY A 225 0.98 -5.93 -2.38
CA GLY A 225 -0.17 -5.03 -2.38
C GLY A 225 -0.74 -4.72 -1.01
N THR A 226 -1.93 -4.12 -1.01
CA THR A 226 -2.74 -3.88 0.19
C THR A 226 -4.08 -4.60 0.10
N LEU A 227 -4.72 -4.79 1.24
CA LEU A 227 -6.01 -5.45 1.37
C LEU A 227 -6.85 -4.77 2.46
N GLU A 228 -8.13 -4.56 2.18
CA GLU A 228 -9.15 -4.13 3.14
C GLU A 228 -10.28 -5.16 3.17
N ILE A 229 -10.66 -5.66 4.35
CA ILE A 229 -11.77 -6.63 4.48
C ILE A 229 -13.10 -5.88 4.26
N LEU A 230 -13.80 -6.16 3.16
CA LEU A 230 -15.11 -5.59 2.86
C LEU A 230 -16.24 -6.32 3.60
N LYS A 231 -16.13 -7.64 3.73
CA LYS A 231 -17.15 -8.48 4.36
C LYS A 231 -16.53 -9.79 4.84
N VAL A 232 -16.84 -10.24 6.05
CA VAL A 232 -16.55 -11.60 6.50
C VAL A 232 -17.71 -12.50 6.07
N GLU A 233 -17.39 -13.65 5.45
CA GLU A 233 -18.36 -14.61 4.93
C GLU A 233 -18.53 -15.77 5.91
N GLY A 234 -19.65 -15.76 6.62
CA GLY A 234 -19.95 -16.75 7.65
C GLY A 234 -19.10 -16.59 8.93
N PRO A 235 -19.11 -17.61 9.81
CA PRO A 235 -18.43 -17.59 11.09
C PRO A 235 -16.94 -17.90 10.99
N GLN A 236 -16.16 -17.46 11.98
CA GLN A 236 -14.72 -17.76 12.08
C GLN A 236 -14.53 -19.01 12.92
N THR A 237 -14.13 -20.12 12.29
CA THR A 237 -14.05 -21.43 12.97
C THR A 237 -12.70 -21.59 13.64
N GLU A 238 -12.67 -21.69 14.98
CA GLU A 238 -11.42 -21.92 15.72
C GLU A 238 -10.80 -23.28 15.37
N ILE A 239 -9.52 -23.27 14.99
CA ILE A 239 -8.70 -24.45 14.68
C ILE A 239 -7.89 -24.88 15.90
N SER A 240 -7.36 -23.93 16.67
CA SER A 240 -6.51 -24.22 17.83
C SER A 240 -6.45 -23.03 18.78
N SER A 241 -6.44 -23.31 20.09
CA SER A 241 -6.21 -22.34 21.17
C SER A 241 -5.14 -22.86 22.11
N GLU A 242 -3.96 -22.24 22.07
CA GLU A 242 -2.74 -22.72 22.74
C GLU A 242 -2.24 -21.67 23.75
N ALA A 243 -1.93 -22.09 24.98
CA ALA A 243 -1.23 -21.26 25.95
C ALA A 243 0.29 -21.34 25.70
N THR A 244 0.93 -20.22 25.38
CA THR A 244 2.36 -20.12 25.10
C THR A 244 3.09 -19.29 26.16
N LYS A 245 4.42 -19.22 26.10
CA LYS A 245 5.22 -18.34 26.97
C LYS A 245 4.81 -16.87 26.87
N ASP A 246 4.40 -16.44 25.68
CA ASP A 246 4.09 -15.04 25.36
C ASP A 246 2.64 -14.66 25.71
N GLY A 247 1.72 -15.61 25.68
CA GLY A 247 0.30 -15.37 25.89
C GLY A 247 -0.60 -16.52 25.41
N ILE A 248 -1.88 -16.25 25.23
CA ILE A 248 -2.82 -17.22 24.62
C ILE A 248 -2.86 -16.95 23.13
N LYS A 249 -2.57 -17.95 22.29
CA LYS A 249 -2.57 -17.87 20.83
C LYS A 249 -3.78 -18.61 20.26
N LYS A 250 -4.54 -17.97 19.39
CA LYS A 250 -5.65 -18.59 18.66
C LYS A 250 -5.38 -18.63 17.16
N LYS A 251 -5.82 -19.70 16.51
CA LYS A 251 -5.90 -19.81 15.05
C LYS A 251 -7.34 -20.08 14.64
N ALA A 252 -7.85 -19.39 13.62
CA ALA A 252 -9.20 -19.63 13.10
C ALA A 252 -9.22 -19.61 11.56
N LYS A 253 -10.04 -20.48 10.95
CA LYS A 253 -10.34 -20.42 9.51
C LYS A 253 -11.34 -19.31 9.26
N ILE A 254 -11.09 -18.50 8.24
CA ILE A 254 -11.98 -17.44 7.76
C ILE A 254 -12.24 -17.58 6.26
N HIS A 255 -13.42 -17.09 5.85
CA HIS A 255 -13.79 -16.81 4.47
C HIS A 255 -14.23 -15.34 4.45
N PHE A 256 -13.82 -14.56 3.45
CA PHE A 256 -14.08 -13.12 3.42
C PHE A 256 -13.90 -12.55 2.01
N ILE A 257 -14.58 -11.43 1.74
CA ILE A 257 -14.35 -10.61 0.54
C ILE A 257 -13.35 -9.51 0.92
N GLY A 258 -12.18 -9.51 0.29
CA GLY A 258 -11.16 -8.47 0.42
C GLY A 258 -11.13 -7.55 -0.80
N LYS A 259 -11.04 -6.24 -0.59
CA LYS A 259 -10.63 -5.27 -1.62
C LYS A 259 -9.12 -5.32 -1.72
N VAL A 260 -8.60 -5.94 -2.78
CA VAL A 260 -7.16 -6.15 -3.00
C VAL A 260 -6.63 -5.17 -4.02
N GLU A 261 -5.63 -4.37 -3.65
CA GLU A 261 -4.88 -3.49 -4.55
C GLU A 261 -3.46 -4.03 -4.70
N LEU A 262 -3.17 -4.70 -5.82
CA LEU A 262 -1.83 -5.19 -6.12
C LEU A 262 -0.97 -4.07 -6.71
N TYR A 263 0.23 -3.88 -6.18
CA TYR A 263 1.12 -2.77 -6.55
C TYR A 263 1.51 -2.77 -8.03
N GLU A 264 1.65 -3.95 -8.66
CA GLU A 264 1.91 -4.06 -10.10
C GLU A 264 0.77 -3.51 -10.98
N THR A 265 -0.47 -3.62 -10.51
CA THR A 265 -1.66 -3.20 -11.29
C THR A 265 -2.22 -1.84 -10.89
N GLY A 266 -2.02 -1.40 -9.65
CA GLY A 266 -2.63 -0.19 -9.08
C GLY A 266 -4.16 -0.21 -8.97
N VAL A 267 -4.85 -1.27 -9.43
CA VAL A 267 -6.31 -1.36 -9.44
C VAL A 267 -6.80 -2.19 -8.26
N ALA A 268 -7.54 -1.55 -7.36
CA ALA A 268 -8.25 -2.22 -6.27
C ALA A 268 -9.45 -3.02 -6.80
N LYS A 269 -9.50 -4.34 -6.53
CA LYS A 269 -10.61 -5.23 -6.94
C LYS A 269 -11.12 -6.05 -5.76
N PRO A 270 -12.46 -6.22 -5.59
CA PRO A 270 -13.00 -7.15 -4.61
C PRO A 270 -12.74 -8.60 -5.05
N MET A 271 -12.28 -9.45 -4.13
CA MET A 271 -12.04 -10.87 -4.36
C MET A 271 -12.51 -11.69 -3.16
N PRO A 272 -13.19 -12.83 -3.35
CA PRO A 272 -13.44 -13.79 -2.28
C PRO A 272 -12.13 -14.52 -1.94
N MET A 273 -11.89 -14.73 -0.66
CA MET A 273 -10.63 -15.23 -0.12
C MET A 273 -10.89 -16.15 1.07
N THR A 274 -10.01 -17.13 1.25
CA THR A 274 -9.99 -17.96 2.46
C THR A 274 -8.62 -17.87 3.10
N GLY A 275 -8.53 -18.11 4.41
CA GLY A 275 -7.25 -18.07 5.12
C GLY A 275 -7.34 -18.53 6.56
N VAL A 276 -6.19 -18.59 7.22
CA VAL A 276 -6.08 -18.90 8.65
C VAL A 276 -5.53 -17.68 9.39
N VAL A 277 -6.38 -17.03 10.18
CA VAL A 277 -5.99 -15.92 11.06
C VAL A 277 -5.20 -16.48 12.23
N ILE A 278 -4.10 -15.82 12.59
CA ILE A 278 -3.32 -16.10 13.80
C ILE A 278 -3.37 -14.86 14.68
N SER A 279 -3.98 -14.99 15.85
CA SER A 279 -4.08 -13.93 16.86
C SER A 279 -3.36 -14.33 18.15
N ILE A 280 -2.86 -13.34 18.89
CA ILE A 280 -2.24 -13.55 20.20
C ILE A 280 -2.73 -12.52 21.22
N LYS A 281 -3.09 -13.01 22.40
CA LYS A 281 -3.37 -12.23 23.60
C LYS A 281 -2.14 -12.30 24.49
N ARG A 282 -1.23 -11.34 24.35
CA ARG A 282 0.02 -11.28 25.14
C ARG A 282 -0.27 -11.11 26.63
N LYS A 283 0.66 -11.54 27.47
CA LYS A 283 0.64 -11.23 28.92
C LYS A 283 0.58 -9.71 29.15
N ARG A 284 -0.19 -9.28 30.16
CA ARG A 284 -0.44 -7.87 30.54
C ARG A 284 -1.18 -6.99 29.51
N VAL A 285 -1.42 -7.46 28.28
CA VAL A 285 -2.27 -6.76 27.30
C VAL A 285 -3.73 -7.13 27.53
N SER A 286 -4.63 -6.15 27.45
CA SER A 286 -6.06 -6.29 27.77
C SER A 286 -6.91 -6.89 26.64
N SER A 287 -6.38 -6.89 25.42
CA SER A 287 -7.02 -7.41 24.20
C SER A 287 -6.01 -8.26 23.39
N ALA A 288 -6.52 -9.14 22.54
CA ALA A 288 -5.75 -9.87 21.55
C ALA A 288 -5.51 -9.01 20.30
N GLU A 289 -4.38 -9.21 19.64
CA GLU A 289 -4.10 -8.63 18.32
C GLU A 289 -4.03 -9.73 17.26
N VAL A 290 -4.43 -9.42 16.02
CA VAL A 290 -4.07 -10.27 14.87
C VAL A 290 -2.58 -10.08 14.60
N THR A 291 -1.86 -11.16 14.37
CA THR A 291 -0.42 -11.12 14.04
C THR A 291 -0.18 -11.28 12.54
N LYS A 292 -0.93 -12.19 11.91
CA LYS A 292 -0.94 -12.43 10.46
C LYS A 292 -2.14 -13.30 10.08
N ILE A 293 -2.48 -13.28 8.80
CA ILE A 293 -3.37 -14.27 8.17
C ILE A 293 -2.51 -15.07 7.19
N ILE A 294 -2.46 -16.39 7.32
CA ILE A 294 -1.64 -17.26 6.47
C ILE A 294 -2.52 -18.08 5.52
N ASN A 295 -1.90 -18.66 4.50
CA ASN A 295 -2.54 -19.52 3.51
C ASN A 295 -3.66 -18.80 2.76
N VAL A 296 -3.47 -17.51 2.49
CA VAL A 296 -4.45 -16.70 1.78
C VAL A 296 -4.28 -16.94 0.28
N THR A 297 -5.27 -17.58 -0.34
CA THR A 297 -5.21 -17.99 -1.74
C THR A 297 -6.10 -17.12 -2.62
N PHE A 298 -5.51 -16.51 -3.65
CA PHE A 298 -6.24 -15.85 -4.73
C PHE A 298 -5.36 -15.84 -6.01
N LYS A 299 -5.99 -15.85 -7.19
CA LYS A 299 -5.30 -15.99 -8.50
C LYS A 299 -4.27 -17.16 -8.54
N ASN A 300 -4.62 -18.32 -7.97
CA ASN A 300 -3.76 -19.52 -7.89
C ASN A 300 -2.41 -19.34 -7.16
N HIS A 301 -2.20 -18.22 -6.46
CA HIS A 301 -0.99 -17.95 -5.68
C HIS A 301 -1.32 -17.93 -4.18
N ARG A 302 -0.34 -18.32 -3.35
CA ARG A 302 -0.46 -18.39 -1.89
C ARG A 302 0.29 -17.22 -1.25
N TYR A 303 -0.44 -16.44 -0.46
CA TYR A 303 0.03 -15.24 0.20
C TYR A 303 -0.10 -15.37 1.73
N TYR A 304 0.53 -14.45 2.44
CA TYR A 304 0.20 -14.13 3.81
C TYR A 304 -0.05 -12.63 3.97
N LEU A 305 -0.83 -12.26 4.98
CA LEU A 305 -1.24 -10.89 5.26
C LEU A 305 -0.69 -10.48 6.62
N THR A 306 -0.13 -9.27 6.73
CA THR A 306 0.21 -8.66 8.02
C THR A 306 -0.70 -7.46 8.30
N PRO A 307 -1.15 -7.22 9.55
CA PRO A 307 -1.97 -6.06 9.89
C PRO A 307 -1.32 -4.72 9.48
N GLY A 308 -2.15 -3.75 9.12
CA GLY A 308 -1.75 -2.41 8.71
C GLY A 308 -1.28 -2.31 7.25
N ILE A 309 -1.27 -1.10 6.73
CA ILE A 309 -0.73 -0.76 5.40
C ILE A 309 0.72 -0.30 5.57
N GLN A 310 1.67 -1.07 5.03
CA GLN A 310 3.10 -0.76 5.06
C GLN A 310 3.49 0.00 3.80
N VAL A 311 3.18 1.30 3.76
CA VAL A 311 3.43 2.19 2.60
C VAL A 311 4.88 2.14 2.14
N THR A 312 5.84 2.06 3.07
CA THR A 312 7.28 1.98 2.78
C THR A 312 7.70 0.70 2.05
N ARG A 313 6.82 -0.30 1.91
CA ARG A 313 7.06 -1.51 1.10
C ARG A 313 6.30 -1.49 -0.23
N ARG A 314 5.75 -0.35 -0.65
CA ARG A 314 5.16 -0.18 -1.98
C ARG A 314 6.22 -0.47 -3.05
N ARG A 315 5.86 -1.33 -4.01
CA ARG A 315 6.66 -1.57 -5.22
C ARG A 315 6.15 -0.69 -6.36
N VAL A 316 7.07 -0.16 -7.16
CA VAL A 316 6.76 0.53 -8.41
C VAL A 316 7.66 -0.05 -9.49
N THR A 317 7.04 -0.63 -10.52
CA THR A 317 7.78 -1.17 -11.67
C THR A 317 7.73 -0.16 -12.79
N VAL A 318 8.90 0.24 -13.29
CA VAL A 318 9.07 1.20 -14.38
C VAL A 318 9.82 0.57 -15.54
N ARG A 319 9.48 0.96 -16.77
CA ARG A 319 10.11 0.41 -17.98
C ARG A 319 10.51 1.53 -18.93
N GLY A 320 11.71 1.44 -19.51
CA GLY A 320 12.17 2.41 -20.51
C GLY A 320 11.37 2.34 -21.81
N GLU A 321 10.80 1.20 -22.16
CA GLU A 321 9.92 1.04 -23.33
C GLU A 321 8.69 1.98 -23.26
N ASP A 322 8.09 2.14 -22.07
CA ASP A 322 6.91 2.99 -21.82
C ASP A 322 7.18 4.48 -22.11
N ILE A 323 8.46 4.89 -22.09
CA ILE A 323 8.92 6.27 -22.25
C ILE A 323 9.77 6.48 -23.53
N SER A 324 9.80 5.46 -24.43
CA SER A 324 10.62 5.45 -25.65
C SER A 324 12.14 5.61 -25.41
N ASP A 325 12.63 5.00 -24.33
CA ASP A 325 14.02 4.97 -23.90
C ASP A 325 14.57 3.53 -24.01
N ILE A 326 15.78 3.27 -23.50
CA ILE A 326 16.40 1.94 -23.49
C ILE A 326 15.45 0.93 -22.78
N PRO A 327 15.11 -0.24 -23.38
CA PRO A 327 14.05 -1.14 -22.91
C PRO A 327 14.43 -1.99 -21.68
N THR A 328 14.93 -1.33 -20.64
CA THR A 328 15.19 -1.89 -19.31
C THR A 328 13.94 -1.83 -18.43
N LYS A 329 13.75 -2.84 -17.59
CA LYS A 329 12.70 -2.90 -16.55
C LYS A 329 13.35 -2.82 -15.17
N TYR A 330 12.91 -1.89 -14.34
CA TYR A 330 13.33 -1.75 -12.94
C TYR A 330 12.13 -1.92 -12.01
N THR A 331 12.39 -2.46 -10.80
CA THR A 331 11.41 -2.52 -9.72
C THR A 331 11.97 -1.77 -8.53
N MET A 332 11.39 -0.62 -8.24
CA MET A 332 11.73 0.25 -7.11
C MET A 332 10.89 -0.15 -5.91
N THR A 333 11.45 -0.11 -4.71
CA THR A 333 10.73 -0.24 -3.44
C THR A 333 10.71 1.10 -2.72
N GLY A 334 9.73 1.37 -1.84
CA GLY A 334 9.78 2.52 -0.93
C GLY A 334 9.65 3.91 -1.57
N LEU A 335 9.19 4.02 -2.82
CA LEU A 335 8.81 5.30 -3.45
C LEU A 335 7.53 5.85 -2.81
N GLU A 336 7.53 7.10 -2.38
CA GLU A 336 6.36 7.74 -1.76
C GLU A 336 5.36 8.25 -2.82
N PRO A 337 4.05 8.36 -2.51
CA PRO A 337 3.00 8.65 -3.52
C PRO A 337 3.13 10.00 -4.23
N TYR A 338 3.86 10.94 -3.66
CA TYR A 338 4.11 12.29 -4.18
C TYR A 338 5.43 12.42 -4.97
N GLU A 339 6.22 11.35 -5.03
CA GLU A 339 7.52 11.34 -5.70
C GLU A 339 7.45 10.80 -7.13
N ILE A 340 8.38 11.27 -7.95
CA ILE A 340 8.53 10.89 -9.35
C ILE A 340 9.75 9.95 -9.48
N PRO A 341 9.62 8.75 -10.10
CA PRO A 341 10.67 7.73 -10.10
C PRO A 341 11.84 8.03 -11.03
N VAL A 342 13.06 7.79 -10.52
CA VAL A 342 14.33 7.82 -11.26
C VAL A 342 15.19 6.62 -10.84
N VAL A 343 15.62 5.78 -11.79
CA VAL A 343 16.45 4.59 -11.51
C VAL A 343 17.20 4.11 -12.76
N GLY A 344 18.52 3.87 -12.66
CA GLY A 344 19.31 3.28 -13.74
C GLY A 344 19.29 4.12 -15.02
N THR A 345 18.73 3.58 -16.10
CA THR A 345 18.46 4.30 -17.37
C THR A 345 17.12 5.03 -17.37
N TYR A 346 16.18 4.67 -16.49
CA TYR A 346 14.83 5.24 -16.44
C TYR A 346 14.82 6.57 -15.68
N VAL A 347 14.34 7.61 -16.35
CA VAL A 347 13.99 8.90 -15.75
C VAL A 347 12.58 9.23 -16.23
N ASP A 348 11.62 9.29 -15.32
CA ASP A 348 10.22 9.61 -15.66
C ASP A 348 10.13 10.94 -16.45
N PRO A 349 9.41 11.00 -17.58
CA PRO A 349 9.26 12.21 -18.39
C PRO A 349 8.72 13.46 -17.68
N ARG A 350 8.16 13.32 -16.47
CA ARG A 350 7.77 14.44 -15.60
C ARG A 350 8.98 15.09 -14.90
N VAL A 351 10.13 14.44 -14.84
CA VAL A 351 11.40 15.05 -14.37
C VAL A 351 11.97 15.94 -15.48
N ILE A 352 11.75 17.24 -15.37
CA ILE A 352 12.08 18.23 -16.41
C ILE A 352 13.08 19.26 -15.88
N PRO A 353 14.21 19.50 -16.58
CA PRO A 353 15.13 20.58 -16.23
C PRO A 353 14.45 21.96 -16.21
N GLY A 354 14.83 22.79 -15.24
CA GLY A 354 14.27 24.10 -14.96
C GLY A 354 13.28 24.13 -13.80
N PHE A 355 12.75 22.99 -13.36
CA PHE A 355 11.90 22.86 -12.16
C PHE A 355 12.74 22.50 -10.92
N HIS A 356 12.20 22.76 -9.72
CA HIS A 356 12.84 22.41 -8.45
C HIS A 356 12.36 21.06 -7.96
N TYR A 357 13.27 20.28 -7.37
CA TYR A 357 12.96 18.98 -6.78
C TYR A 357 13.69 18.82 -5.44
N LYS A 358 13.07 18.17 -4.47
CA LYS A 358 13.81 17.48 -3.40
C LYS A 358 14.11 16.06 -3.88
N VAL A 359 15.26 15.51 -3.49
CA VAL A 359 15.71 14.18 -3.93
C VAL A 359 15.86 13.29 -2.71
N ARG A 360 15.19 12.13 -2.71
CA ARG A 360 15.29 11.12 -1.65
C ARG A 360 15.69 9.77 -2.24
N PRO A 361 16.72 9.10 -1.72
CA PRO A 361 17.01 7.72 -2.04
C PRO A 361 15.97 6.80 -1.39
N ASN A 362 15.46 5.85 -2.16
CA ASN A 362 14.28 5.08 -1.77
C ASN A 362 14.51 4.18 -0.55
N ASP A 363 15.75 3.77 -0.32
CA ASP A 363 16.22 2.93 0.79
C ASP A 363 16.18 3.63 2.17
N ARG A 364 15.99 4.95 2.21
CA ARG A 364 16.03 5.75 3.44
C ARG A 364 15.07 6.94 3.45
N LYS A 365 14.90 7.56 4.62
CA LYS A 365 14.04 8.75 4.80
C LYS A 365 14.76 10.06 4.54
N ASP A 366 16.08 10.07 4.71
CA ASP A 366 16.88 11.28 4.61
C ASP A 366 17.06 11.70 3.14
N HIS A 367 16.79 12.96 2.88
CA HIS A 367 16.91 13.56 1.56
C HIS A 367 18.36 13.97 1.27
N LEU A 368 18.78 13.86 0.01
CA LEU A 368 20.05 14.41 -0.46
C LEU A 368 20.06 15.94 -0.36
N PHE A 369 21.24 16.54 -0.50
CA PHE A 369 21.46 18.00 -0.48
C PHE A 369 20.97 18.70 0.79
N GLY A 370 20.85 17.97 1.91
CA GLY A 370 20.32 18.46 3.18
C GLY A 370 18.81 18.71 3.16
N GLY A 371 18.05 18.01 2.30
CA GLY A 371 16.61 18.22 2.14
C GLY A 371 16.22 19.51 1.41
N ARG A 372 17.20 20.25 0.88
CA ARG A 372 16.96 21.45 0.07
C ARG A 372 16.34 21.06 -1.27
N ALA A 373 15.36 21.85 -1.70
CA ALA A 373 14.77 21.71 -3.03
C ALA A 373 15.64 22.49 -4.03
N LEU A 374 16.34 21.78 -4.92
CA LEU A 374 17.25 22.39 -5.88
C LEU A 374 16.64 22.36 -7.29
N LYS A 375 16.93 23.39 -8.09
CA LYS A 375 16.54 23.44 -9.50
C LYS A 375 17.40 22.46 -10.30
N LEU A 376 16.76 21.52 -10.99
CA LEU A 376 17.41 20.62 -11.93
C LEU A 376 17.87 21.41 -13.15
N CYS A 377 19.16 21.38 -13.47
CA CYS A 377 19.76 22.11 -14.59
C CYS A 377 19.84 21.26 -15.87
N SER A 378 20.18 19.98 -15.74
CA SER A 378 20.27 19.04 -16.87
C SER A 378 20.15 17.58 -16.44
N ILE A 379 19.82 16.73 -17.41
CA ILE A 379 19.81 15.27 -17.29
C ILE A 379 20.75 14.74 -18.37
N GLY A 380 21.74 13.94 -17.98
CA GLY A 380 22.69 13.31 -18.91
C GLY A 380 22.03 12.27 -19.82
N MET A 381 22.67 11.99 -20.95
CA MET A 381 22.29 10.91 -21.87
C MET A 381 23.08 9.62 -21.58
N GLY A 382 22.57 8.48 -22.03
CA GLY A 382 23.22 7.17 -21.89
C GLY A 382 22.73 6.34 -20.69
N TYR A 383 23.52 5.31 -20.36
CA TYR A 383 23.41 4.56 -19.10
C TYR A 383 23.90 5.42 -17.95
N ALA A 384 23.29 5.28 -16.78
CA ALA A 384 23.49 6.17 -15.63
C ALA A 384 23.26 7.64 -16.06
N LYS A 385 22.04 8.15 -15.94
CA LYS A 385 21.76 9.53 -16.32
C LYS A 385 22.25 10.44 -15.20
N ARG A 386 23.18 11.36 -15.51
CA ARG A 386 23.66 12.35 -14.54
C ARG A 386 22.62 13.45 -14.35
N LEU A 387 21.94 13.49 -13.21
CA LEU A 387 21.09 14.61 -12.82
C LEU A 387 21.98 15.70 -12.21
N THR A 388 22.05 16.85 -12.87
CA THR A 388 22.86 17.99 -12.42
C THR A 388 21.92 19.10 -11.93
N PHE A 389 22.06 19.52 -10.68
CA PHE A 389 21.25 20.56 -10.05
C PHE A 389 22.03 21.88 -9.96
N THR A 390 21.35 22.96 -9.58
CA THR A 390 22.00 24.27 -9.39
C THR A 390 23.06 24.17 -8.29
N PRO A 391 24.33 24.49 -8.57
CA PRO A 391 25.40 24.36 -7.59
C PRO A 391 25.40 25.55 -6.61
N ASP A 392 25.92 25.32 -5.41
CA ASP A 392 26.15 26.40 -4.44
C ASP A 392 27.39 27.26 -4.80
N SER A 393 28.34 26.69 -5.55
CA SER A 393 29.51 27.36 -6.11
C SER A 393 29.64 27.07 -7.60
N LEU A 394 29.89 28.11 -8.41
CA LEU A 394 30.20 27.94 -9.84
C LEU A 394 31.60 27.39 -10.10
N VAL A 395 32.49 27.44 -9.11
CA VAL A 395 33.88 26.95 -9.20
C VAL A 395 33.96 25.46 -8.88
N GLU A 396 33.17 25.00 -7.90
CA GLU A 396 33.15 23.60 -7.44
C GLU A 396 31.71 23.06 -7.44
N PRO A 397 31.16 22.70 -8.61
CA PRO A 397 29.78 22.23 -8.73
C PRO A 397 29.63 20.79 -8.22
N ASN A 398 29.22 20.66 -6.95
CA ASN A 398 29.02 19.40 -6.23
C ASN A 398 27.57 18.88 -6.24
N ASN A 399 26.59 19.69 -6.65
CA ASN A 399 25.16 19.31 -6.64
C ASN A 399 24.77 18.46 -7.87
N TYR A 400 25.33 17.25 -7.99
CA TYR A 400 24.94 16.27 -9.00
C TYR A 400 24.88 14.85 -8.42
N LEU A 401 24.17 13.96 -9.12
CA LEU A 401 24.14 12.53 -8.86
C LEU A 401 23.88 11.74 -10.14
N TRP A 402 24.11 10.43 -10.10
CA TRP A 402 23.73 9.50 -11.17
C TRP A 402 22.48 8.71 -10.76
N SER A 403 21.61 8.41 -11.73
CA SER A 403 20.33 7.71 -11.47
C SER A 403 20.48 6.25 -11.02
N ASP A 404 21.69 5.69 -11.05
CA ASP A 404 22.06 4.36 -10.57
C ASP A 404 22.88 4.38 -9.26
N ASN A 405 23.20 5.55 -8.70
CA ASN A 405 23.89 5.68 -7.39
C ASN A 405 23.17 4.95 -6.24
N HIS A 406 21.88 4.63 -6.40
CA HIS A 406 21.06 3.93 -5.42
C HIS A 406 20.32 2.76 -6.10
N PRO A 407 20.45 1.51 -5.61
CA PRO A 407 19.92 0.32 -6.27
C PRO A 407 18.38 0.28 -6.27
N ASP A 408 17.73 0.72 -5.19
CA ASP A 408 16.27 0.89 -5.11
C ASP A 408 15.76 2.13 -5.86
N GLY A 409 16.68 2.92 -6.44
CA GLY A 409 16.41 4.17 -7.14
C GLY A 409 16.12 5.37 -6.23
N LEU A 410 15.57 6.40 -6.85
CA LEU A 410 15.38 7.73 -6.29
C LEU A 410 13.93 8.20 -6.47
N GLY A 411 13.39 8.81 -5.43
CA GLY A 411 12.18 9.63 -5.48
C GLY A 411 12.53 11.10 -5.65
N LEU A 412 11.95 11.74 -6.67
CA LEU A 412 12.03 13.18 -6.88
C LEU A 412 10.68 13.83 -6.52
N GLU A 413 10.64 14.56 -5.41
CA GLU A 413 9.48 15.35 -5.00
C GLU A 413 9.50 16.71 -5.72
N PRO A 414 8.51 17.03 -6.57
CA PRO A 414 8.45 18.31 -7.28
C PRO A 414 8.12 19.45 -6.31
N ARG A 415 8.84 20.57 -6.44
CA ARG A 415 8.58 21.79 -5.64
C ARG A 415 8.21 22.99 -6.49
N ALA A 416 7.02 23.52 -6.19
CA ALA A 416 6.51 24.78 -6.69
C ALA A 416 6.82 25.93 -5.73
N VAL A 417 6.59 25.72 -4.43
CA VAL A 417 6.60 26.78 -3.42
C VAL A 417 7.61 26.50 -2.31
N HIS A 418 8.38 27.53 -1.95
CA HIS A 418 9.48 27.51 -0.99
C HIS A 418 9.29 28.57 0.11
N THR A 419 9.90 28.38 1.28
CA THR A 419 9.98 29.40 2.33
C THR A 419 10.56 30.70 1.80
N GLY A 420 9.97 31.83 2.20
CA GLY A 420 10.35 33.19 1.78
C GLY A 420 9.68 33.67 0.49
N MET A 421 8.97 32.81 -0.26
CA MET A 421 8.18 33.28 -1.42
C MET A 421 7.02 34.18 -0.98
N ARG A 422 6.77 35.25 -1.74
CA ARG A 422 5.69 36.22 -1.51
C ARG A 422 4.65 36.14 -2.61
N PHE A 423 3.39 36.40 -2.23
CA PHE A 423 2.23 36.36 -3.12
C PHE A 423 1.26 37.50 -2.79
N SER A 424 0.68 38.09 -3.83
CA SER A 424 -0.52 38.93 -3.79
C SER A 424 -1.75 38.04 -3.73
N ILE A 425 -2.64 38.29 -2.77
CA ILE A 425 -3.92 37.61 -2.62
C ILE A 425 -4.96 38.40 -3.41
N MET A 426 -5.58 37.76 -4.40
CA MET A 426 -6.62 38.35 -5.24
C MET A 426 -7.92 37.56 -5.10
N ALA A 427 -9.05 38.26 -5.19
CA ALA A 427 -10.34 37.69 -5.57
C ALA A 427 -10.79 38.40 -6.84
N GLU A 428 -10.88 37.66 -7.95
CA GLU A 428 -11.03 38.25 -9.28
C GLU A 428 -9.96 39.35 -9.51
N ASP A 429 -10.37 40.60 -9.79
CA ASP A 429 -9.47 41.75 -9.95
C ASP A 429 -9.21 42.52 -8.63
N GLN A 430 -9.84 42.15 -7.51
CA GLN A 430 -9.69 42.85 -6.23
C GLN A 430 -8.48 42.34 -5.44
N HIS A 431 -7.56 43.25 -5.11
CA HIS A 431 -6.44 42.97 -4.20
C HIS A 431 -6.91 42.90 -2.74
N LEU A 432 -6.69 41.77 -2.10
CA LEU A 432 -7.13 41.47 -0.73
C LEU A 432 -5.99 41.47 0.31
N GLY A 433 -4.72 41.40 -0.12
CA GLY A 433 -3.58 41.37 0.81
C GLY A 433 -2.34 40.68 0.24
N GLU A 434 -1.38 40.40 1.11
CA GLU A 434 -0.17 39.66 0.78
C GLU A 434 -0.02 38.41 1.65
N ALA A 435 0.59 37.36 1.09
CA ALA A 435 1.02 36.15 1.81
C ALA A 435 2.53 35.93 1.62
N THR A 436 3.25 35.69 2.72
CA THR A 436 4.65 35.26 2.71
C THR A 436 4.76 33.85 3.27
N VAL A 437 5.37 32.93 2.52
CA VAL A 437 5.50 31.52 2.92
C VAL A 437 6.50 31.41 4.07
N PHE A 438 6.01 31.05 5.26
CA PHE A 438 6.80 30.83 6.46
C PHE A 438 7.38 29.41 6.51
N ARG A 439 6.56 28.40 6.19
CA ARG A 439 6.98 26.99 6.15
C ARG A 439 6.37 26.25 4.97
N ALA A 440 7.16 25.35 4.40
CA ALA A 440 6.77 24.46 3.30
C ALA A 440 7.17 23.01 3.61
N ASP A 441 6.97 22.59 4.86
CA ASP A 441 7.53 21.35 5.41
C ASP A 441 6.89 20.08 4.81
N LEU A 442 5.57 20.13 4.57
CA LEU A 442 4.79 19.02 4.02
C LEU A 442 5.11 18.80 2.52
N PRO A 443 5.05 17.55 2.02
CA PRO A 443 5.30 17.24 0.61
C PRO A 443 4.40 18.00 -0.36
N GLN A 444 4.92 18.29 -1.55
CA GLN A 444 4.17 18.81 -2.69
C GLN A 444 4.03 17.73 -3.76
N GLN A 445 2.84 17.60 -4.35
CA GLN A 445 2.50 16.52 -5.26
C GLN A 445 2.06 17.07 -6.62
N GLU A 446 2.66 16.56 -7.70
CA GLU A 446 2.21 16.87 -9.07
C GLU A 446 0.89 16.16 -9.38
N GLU A 447 -0.14 16.95 -9.70
CA GLU A 447 -1.43 16.47 -10.18
C GLU A 447 -1.33 16.09 -11.67
N ARG A 448 -0.81 17.01 -12.49
CA ARG A 448 -0.70 16.84 -13.95
C ARG A 448 0.34 17.79 -14.57
N MET A 449 0.78 17.45 -15.79
CA MET A 449 1.71 18.22 -16.60
C MET A 449 1.20 18.35 -18.04
N GLU A 450 1.32 19.55 -18.61
CA GLU A 450 0.85 19.89 -19.97
C GLU A 450 1.94 20.56 -20.80
N LYS A 451 1.85 20.39 -22.13
CA LYS A 451 2.64 21.15 -23.12
C LYS A 451 1.72 22.17 -23.79
N VAL A 452 1.91 23.45 -23.48
CA VAL A 452 1.06 24.54 -23.98
C VAL A 452 1.78 25.24 -25.13
N MET A 453 1.16 25.32 -26.31
CA MET A 453 1.73 26.04 -27.45
C MET A 453 1.70 27.55 -27.18
N THR A 454 2.85 28.21 -27.29
CA THR A 454 2.98 29.66 -27.14
C THR A 454 2.75 30.38 -28.47
N PRO A 455 2.47 31.70 -28.47
CA PRO A 455 2.39 32.50 -29.70
C PRO A 455 3.64 32.42 -30.60
N SER A 456 4.79 32.02 -30.04
CA SER A 456 6.04 31.80 -30.79
C SER A 456 6.11 30.49 -31.58
N GLY A 457 5.05 29.67 -31.55
CA GLY A 457 5.03 28.32 -32.14
C GLY A 457 5.82 27.26 -31.35
N LYS A 458 6.51 27.64 -30.27
CA LYS A 458 7.21 26.72 -29.36
C LYS A 458 6.33 26.34 -28.15
N TYR A 459 6.59 25.19 -27.54
CA TYR A 459 5.85 24.72 -26.35
C TYR A 459 6.45 25.20 -25.03
N ALA A 460 5.61 25.79 -24.18
CA ALA A 460 5.85 25.92 -22.75
C ALA A 460 5.45 24.63 -22.03
N ILE A 461 6.07 24.35 -20.88
CA ILE A 461 5.67 23.22 -20.01
C ILE A 461 5.00 23.80 -18.78
N VAL A 462 3.79 23.32 -18.46
CA VAL A 462 3.02 23.70 -17.26
C VAL A 462 2.88 22.48 -16.37
N LYS A 463 3.11 22.64 -15.07
CA LYS A 463 2.85 21.65 -14.03
C LYS A 463 1.85 22.22 -13.03
N TYR A 464 0.92 21.40 -12.61
CA TYR A 464 -0.06 21.71 -11.57
C TYR A 464 0.33 20.88 -10.35
N ILE A 465 0.70 21.57 -9.25
CA ILE A 465 1.30 20.95 -8.07
C ILE A 465 0.49 21.33 -6.84
N HIS A 466 -0.08 20.35 -6.15
CA HIS A 466 -0.76 20.58 -4.88
C HIS A 466 0.24 21.07 -3.82
N ILE A 467 -0.15 22.13 -3.11
CA ILE A 467 0.63 22.71 -2.01
C ILE A 467 -0.18 22.69 -0.72
N ASN A 468 0.53 22.49 0.39
CA ASN A 468 0.08 22.74 1.74
C ASN A 468 1.24 23.44 2.46
N VAL A 469 1.06 24.72 2.78
CA VAL A 469 2.11 25.59 3.33
C VAL A 469 1.55 26.40 4.50
N THR A 470 2.42 26.83 5.41
CA THR A 470 2.07 27.85 6.41
C THR A 470 2.58 29.20 5.93
N CYS A 471 1.71 30.20 5.86
CA CYS A 471 2.02 31.57 5.43
C CYS A 471 1.76 32.59 6.54
N HIS A 472 2.55 33.67 6.56
CA HIS A 472 2.17 34.93 7.19
C HIS A 472 1.31 35.72 6.19
N VAL A 473 0.07 36.03 6.54
CA VAL A 473 -0.89 36.74 5.70
C VAL A 473 -1.16 38.12 6.29
N LYS A 474 -1.01 39.17 5.49
CA LYS A 474 -1.40 40.55 5.81
C LYS A 474 -2.54 40.96 4.89
N LEU A 475 -3.72 41.24 5.44
CA LEU A 475 -4.89 41.62 4.67
C LEU A 475 -4.93 43.14 4.44
N ALA A 476 -5.46 43.55 3.28
CA ALA A 476 -5.72 44.94 2.95
C ALA A 476 -7.09 45.36 3.54
N ILE A 477 -7.07 46.06 4.67
CA ILE A 477 -8.29 46.57 5.31
C ILE A 477 -8.77 47.83 4.56
N ILE A 478 -9.95 47.74 3.93
CA ILE A 478 -10.59 48.90 3.30
C ILE A 478 -11.35 49.69 4.38
N GLY A 479 -10.83 50.87 4.75
CA GLY A 479 -11.61 51.92 5.42
C GLY A 479 -11.54 52.01 6.95
N GLY A 480 -10.52 51.46 7.62
CA GLY A 480 -10.35 51.58 9.08
C GLY A 480 -8.91 51.83 9.51
N LYS A 481 -8.69 52.68 10.53
CA LYS A 481 -7.39 52.83 11.20
C LYS A 481 -7.17 51.66 12.17
N SER A 482 -6.35 50.68 11.77
CA SER A 482 -5.74 49.72 12.69
C SER A 482 -4.29 49.47 12.30
N ASP A 483 -3.54 48.81 13.19
CA ASP A 483 -2.09 48.73 13.17
C ASP A 483 -1.52 48.08 11.89
N ASP A 484 -0.44 48.63 11.34
CA ASP A 484 0.11 48.28 10.02
C ASP A 484 0.90 46.94 10.03
N SER A 485 0.72 46.13 11.08
CA SER A 485 1.64 45.07 11.51
C SER A 485 1.00 43.69 11.79
N GLU A 486 -0.33 43.53 11.68
CA GLU A 486 -1.01 42.29 12.07
C GLU A 486 -0.90 41.16 11.00
N TYR A 487 0.22 40.45 11.02
CA TYR A 487 0.41 39.22 10.24
C TYR A 487 -0.29 38.02 10.88
N HIS A 488 -1.23 37.43 10.15
CA HIS A 488 -1.94 36.23 10.55
C HIS A 488 -1.17 34.99 10.08
N LEU A 489 -0.86 34.06 10.99
CA LEU A 489 -0.26 32.78 10.62
C LEU A 489 -1.36 31.81 10.16
N MET A 490 -1.33 31.41 8.88
CA MET A 490 -2.42 30.67 8.26
C MET A 490 -1.92 29.44 7.49
N HIS A 491 -2.66 28.34 7.56
CA HIS A 491 -2.48 27.22 6.63
C HIS A 491 -3.16 27.54 5.30
N VAL A 492 -2.41 27.37 4.22
CA VAL A 492 -2.82 27.65 2.84
C VAL A 492 -2.67 26.37 2.03
N TYR A 493 -3.80 25.91 1.49
CA TYR A 493 -3.91 24.76 0.60
C TYR A 493 -4.23 25.27 -0.80
N GLY A 494 -3.74 24.65 -1.86
CA GLY A 494 -4.12 25.03 -3.22
C GLY A 494 -3.36 24.31 -4.32
N LEU A 495 -3.61 24.71 -5.57
CA LEU A 495 -2.98 24.16 -6.77
C LEU A 495 -2.03 25.19 -7.39
N ALA A 496 -0.72 25.01 -7.19
CA ALA A 496 0.29 25.89 -7.77
C ALA A 496 0.51 25.58 -9.25
N VAL A 497 0.28 26.59 -10.10
CA VAL A 497 0.51 26.53 -11.55
C VAL A 497 1.94 27.01 -11.83
N VAL A 498 2.82 26.06 -12.18
CA VAL A 498 4.24 26.32 -12.43
C VAL A 498 4.53 26.19 -13.91
N ARG A 499 5.05 27.24 -14.55
CA ARG A 499 5.30 27.29 -15.99
C ARG A 499 6.76 27.52 -16.31
N LYS A 500 7.26 26.78 -17.30
CA LYS A 500 8.57 26.93 -17.93
C LYS A 500 8.37 27.35 -19.38
N GLU A 501 8.75 28.58 -19.71
CA GLU A 501 8.69 29.08 -21.09
C GLU A 501 9.68 28.37 -22.03
N PRO A 502 9.43 28.38 -23.36
CA PRO A 502 10.39 27.90 -24.35
C PRO A 502 11.74 28.59 -24.20
N ASN A 503 12.82 27.81 -24.29
CA ASN A 503 14.21 28.27 -24.13
C ASN A 503 14.54 28.94 -22.77
N SER A 504 13.60 29.04 -21.82
CA SER A 504 13.91 29.41 -20.44
C SER A 504 14.61 28.26 -19.72
N ASN A 505 15.66 28.57 -18.95
CA ASN A 505 16.36 27.61 -18.09
C ASN A 505 15.73 27.50 -16.69
N THR A 506 14.59 28.14 -16.43
CA THR A 506 13.93 28.16 -15.11
C THR A 506 12.42 28.24 -15.24
N ALA A 507 11.72 27.37 -14.52
CA ALA A 507 10.29 27.42 -14.32
C ALA A 507 9.95 28.39 -13.18
N ARG A 508 8.79 29.03 -13.25
CA ARG A 508 8.28 29.94 -12.21
C ARG A 508 6.84 29.58 -11.87
N VAL A 509 6.45 29.77 -10.62
CA VAL A 509 5.02 29.82 -10.26
C VAL A 509 4.40 31.02 -11.00
N ILE A 510 3.20 30.85 -11.53
CA ILE A 510 2.40 31.94 -12.11
C ILE A 510 1.28 32.36 -11.17
N ARG A 511 0.68 31.38 -10.51
CA ARG A 511 -0.38 31.57 -9.51
C ARG A 511 -0.58 30.28 -8.70
N VAL A 512 -1.30 30.41 -7.59
CA VAL A 512 -1.96 29.29 -6.90
C VAL A 512 -3.47 29.47 -7.06
N GLU A 513 -4.15 28.42 -7.52
CA GLU A 513 -5.60 28.34 -7.71
C GLU A 513 -6.24 27.50 -6.60
N ASN A 514 -7.58 27.51 -6.51
CA ASN A 514 -8.35 26.69 -5.57
C ASN A 514 -7.89 26.84 -4.11
N VAL A 515 -7.64 28.08 -3.68
CA VAL A 515 -6.96 28.34 -2.41
C VAL A 515 -7.91 28.17 -1.22
N GLY A 516 -7.61 27.21 -0.35
CA GLY A 516 -8.31 26.96 0.92
C GLY A 516 -7.54 27.49 2.13
N LEU A 517 -8.25 28.11 3.07
CA LEU A 517 -7.69 28.73 4.29
C LEU A 517 -8.31 28.15 5.57
N ASP A 518 -7.47 27.78 6.54
CA ASP A 518 -7.89 27.07 7.77
C ASP A 518 -8.44 27.98 8.90
N SER A 519 -9.15 29.07 8.58
CA SER A 519 -9.55 30.07 9.59
C SER A 519 -10.94 30.68 9.37
N GLN A 520 -11.39 31.49 10.33
CA GLN A 520 -12.65 32.24 10.24
C GLN A 520 -12.72 33.19 9.04
N LEU A 521 -11.59 33.59 8.44
CA LEU A 521 -11.58 34.34 7.16
C LEU A 521 -12.19 33.53 6.02
N ASN A 522 -12.13 32.20 6.05
CA ASN A 522 -12.77 31.36 5.05
C ASN A 522 -14.31 31.52 5.08
N LEU A 523 -14.92 31.93 6.21
CA LEU A 523 -16.34 32.30 6.29
C LEU A 523 -16.66 33.67 5.67
N LEU A 524 -15.68 34.59 5.59
CA LEU A 524 -15.85 35.87 4.91
C LEU A 524 -15.86 35.69 3.39
N PHE A 525 -14.96 34.86 2.86
CA PHE A 525 -14.87 34.58 1.42
C PHE A 525 -15.85 33.51 0.91
N ALA A 526 -16.20 32.50 1.72
CA ALA A 526 -17.22 31.51 1.35
C ALA A 526 -18.63 32.11 1.20
N ARG A 527 -18.91 33.27 1.82
CA ARG A 527 -20.18 34.00 1.65
C ARG A 527 -20.29 34.69 0.29
N THR A 528 -19.17 35.08 -0.32
CA THR A 528 -19.15 35.82 -1.60
C THR A 528 -19.01 34.94 -2.84
N HIS A 529 -18.79 33.63 -2.69
CA HIS A 529 -18.55 32.69 -3.80
C HIS A 529 -17.35 33.06 -4.71
N THR A 530 -16.48 33.98 -4.28
CA THR A 530 -15.32 34.45 -5.04
C THR A 530 -14.13 33.51 -4.87
N GLU A 531 -13.59 32.98 -5.96
CA GLU A 531 -12.38 32.16 -5.94
C GLU A 531 -11.13 32.99 -5.59
N LEU A 532 -10.38 32.53 -4.60
CA LEU A 532 -9.11 33.16 -4.20
C LEU A 532 -7.96 32.64 -5.07
N THR A 533 -7.17 33.56 -5.62
CA THR A 533 -5.95 33.27 -6.36
C THR A 533 -4.74 34.00 -5.76
N PHE A 534 -3.60 33.34 -5.71
CA PHE A 534 -2.36 33.90 -5.15
C PHE A 534 -1.34 34.09 -6.27
N HIS A 535 -0.94 35.33 -6.57
CA HIS A 535 0.02 35.66 -7.62
C HIS A 535 1.39 36.03 -7.05
N PRO A 536 2.52 35.47 -7.51
CA PRO A 536 3.84 35.76 -6.93
C PRO A 536 4.25 37.22 -7.18
N ILE A 537 4.94 37.81 -6.19
CA ILE A 537 5.49 39.18 -6.20
C ILE A 537 7.03 39.12 -6.28
#